data_AF-A0A432SI41-F1
#
_entry.id   AF-A0A432SI41-F1
#
_cell.length_a   1.000
_cell.length_b   1.000
_cell.length_c   1.000
_cell.angle_alpha   90.00
_cell.angle_beta   90.00
_cell.angle_gamma   90.00
#
_symmetry.space_group_name_H-M   'P 1'
#
loop_
_entity.id
_entity.type
_entity.pdbx_description
1 polymer ?
#
loop_
_entity_poly.entity_id
_entity_poly.type
_entity_poly.pdbx_seq_one_letter_code
_entity_poly.pdbx_strand_id
1 'polypeptide(L)'
;MLGFKANLIEEFEEDILPLSISWLILTDNRLVRLPESIGKLTKMKKFPIAGNRLTSLPDSMKNLKNLELIRLSANSLTEIPHWIKELPKLAWLAFSGNPCSVSKESSLEVLAYKDLKMDKLLGEGASGKIYRAHSSYFNSVVAVKLFKGAVTSDGYAKDEMNACISAGQHPNLIKVLARLEHKALGLVLEFINPSYINLGNPPNFETCSRDTFTKDLSLEVGDALKVAQAVASAAGHLHSKGLMHGDLYAHNILVDSTYNTYLGDFGAASFYDVGDKFYEKLEVLAFGNLLEDMLYLVTVKKGLEYQRLISLKDSCQESIVSLRPLFKEMLF
;
A
#
# COMPACT_ATOMS: atom_id res chain seq x y z
N MET A 1 10.43 5.47 -18.79
CA MET A 1 10.05 4.22 -18.08
C MET A 1 10.74 3.08 -18.79
N LEU A 2 11.23 2.07 -18.06
CA LEU A 2 11.74 0.82 -18.61
C LEU A 2 11.16 -0.33 -17.79
N GLY A 3 10.64 -1.37 -18.44
CA GLY A 3 9.96 -2.46 -17.74
C GLY A 3 10.24 -3.83 -18.34
N PHE A 4 10.70 -4.74 -17.49
CA PHE A 4 11.02 -6.13 -17.80
C PHE A 4 10.25 -7.07 -16.87
N LYS A 5 8.91 -7.01 -16.85
CA LYS A 5 8.11 -7.90 -16.00
C LYS A 5 8.09 -9.32 -16.55
N ALA A 6 8.27 -10.35 -15.72
CA ALA A 6 8.14 -11.76 -16.15
C ALA A 6 9.10 -12.15 -17.29
N ASN A 7 10.32 -11.59 -17.32
CA ASN A 7 11.30 -11.80 -18.40
C ASN A 7 12.37 -12.85 -18.06
N LEU A 8 12.26 -13.52 -16.90
CA LEU A 8 13.19 -14.54 -16.43
C LEU A 8 14.65 -14.06 -16.30
N ILE A 9 14.86 -12.75 -16.12
CA ILE A 9 16.20 -12.17 -16.02
C ILE A 9 16.89 -12.67 -14.75
N GLU A 10 18.11 -13.20 -14.89
CA GLU A 10 18.89 -13.76 -13.78
C GLU A 10 19.98 -12.80 -13.29
N GLU A 11 20.50 -11.95 -14.17
CA GLU A 11 21.52 -10.95 -13.84
C GLU A 11 21.46 -9.73 -14.77
N PHE A 12 22.07 -8.64 -14.30
CA PHE A 12 22.36 -7.45 -15.09
C PHE A 12 23.83 -7.13 -14.94
N GLU A 13 24.49 -6.84 -16.07
CA GLU A 13 25.86 -6.29 -16.07
C GLU A 13 25.87 -4.84 -15.55
N GLU A 14 27.05 -4.36 -15.19
CA GLU A 14 27.25 -2.98 -14.79
C GLU A 14 26.99 -2.00 -15.95
N ASP A 15 26.42 -0.84 -15.64
CA ASP A 15 26.29 0.32 -16.54
C ASP A 15 25.46 0.13 -17.83
N ILE A 16 24.65 -0.92 -17.90
CA ILE A 16 23.77 -1.18 -19.06
C ILE A 16 22.47 -0.36 -19.06
N LEU A 17 22.05 0.16 -17.91
CA LEU A 17 20.77 0.85 -17.75
C LEU A 17 20.91 2.35 -18.05
N PRO A 18 20.03 2.95 -18.87
CA PRO A 18 20.10 4.38 -19.15
C PRO A 18 19.87 5.23 -17.89
N LEU A 19 20.77 6.17 -17.62
CA LEU A 19 20.73 7.05 -16.45
C LEU A 19 19.50 7.98 -16.40
N SER A 20 18.74 8.06 -17.49
CA SER A 20 17.49 8.84 -17.59
C SER A 20 16.27 8.13 -16.99
N ILE A 21 16.39 6.88 -16.52
CA ILE A 21 15.25 6.12 -16.01
C ILE A 21 14.67 6.75 -14.73
N SER A 22 13.38 7.10 -14.79
CA SER A 22 12.59 7.50 -13.62
C SER A 22 11.73 6.37 -13.05
N TRP A 23 11.50 5.31 -13.83
CA TRP A 23 10.66 4.16 -13.44
C TRP A 23 11.24 2.90 -14.07
N LEU A 24 11.75 2.00 -13.22
CA LEU A 24 12.30 0.70 -13.59
C LEU A 24 11.42 -0.40 -13.01
N ILE A 25 10.85 -1.26 -13.85
CA ILE A 25 10.07 -2.43 -13.42
C ILE A 25 10.89 -3.69 -13.68
N LEU A 26 11.21 -4.42 -12.62
CA LEU A 26 11.91 -5.71 -12.64
C LEU A 26 11.10 -6.83 -11.94
N THR A 27 9.80 -6.60 -11.74
CA THR A 27 8.89 -7.56 -11.10
C THR A 27 8.89 -8.93 -11.79
N ASP A 28 8.86 -10.00 -11.01
CA ASP A 28 8.72 -11.39 -11.47
C ASP A 28 9.87 -11.81 -12.39
N ASN A 29 11.10 -11.74 -11.89
CA ASN A 29 12.29 -12.25 -12.59
C ASN A 29 13.01 -13.27 -11.69
N ARG A 30 14.30 -13.51 -11.93
CA ARG A 30 15.12 -14.48 -11.20
C ARG A 30 16.38 -13.85 -10.63
N LEU A 31 16.39 -12.53 -10.47
CA LEU A 31 17.55 -11.77 -10.03
C LEU A 31 17.96 -12.20 -8.63
N VAL A 32 19.23 -12.62 -8.49
CA VAL A 32 19.82 -12.95 -7.18
C VAL A 32 20.52 -11.74 -6.57
N ARG A 33 20.96 -10.80 -7.41
CA ARG A 33 21.61 -9.54 -7.03
C ARG A 33 21.30 -8.44 -8.04
N LEU A 34 21.56 -7.20 -7.65
CA LEU A 34 21.60 -6.05 -8.53
C LEU A 34 23.05 -5.56 -8.70
N PRO A 35 23.41 -4.98 -9.86
CA PRO A 35 24.72 -4.34 -10.05
C PRO A 35 24.84 -3.06 -9.22
N GLU A 36 26.07 -2.66 -8.86
CA GLU A 36 26.32 -1.44 -8.09
C GLU A 36 25.96 -0.17 -8.88
N SER A 37 26.03 -0.20 -10.21
CA SER A 37 25.59 0.89 -11.09
C SER A 37 24.11 1.23 -10.98
N ILE A 38 23.27 0.39 -10.33
CA ILE A 38 21.88 0.76 -10.03
C ILE A 38 21.80 2.08 -9.24
N GLY A 39 22.79 2.35 -8.38
CA GLY A 39 22.88 3.58 -7.61
C GLY A 39 23.16 4.84 -8.46
N LYS A 40 23.56 4.69 -9.72
CA LYS A 40 23.76 5.80 -10.66
C LYS A 40 22.43 6.32 -11.24
N LEU A 41 21.32 5.59 -11.07
CA LEU A 41 19.99 5.97 -11.56
C LEU A 41 19.33 7.03 -10.68
N THR A 42 20.00 8.16 -10.45
CA THR A 42 19.58 9.21 -9.49
C THR A 42 18.24 9.89 -9.83
N LYS A 43 17.71 9.69 -11.04
CA LYS A 43 16.38 10.15 -11.47
C LYS A 43 15.25 9.16 -11.13
N MET A 44 15.59 7.95 -10.69
CA MET A 44 14.62 6.89 -10.40
C MET A 44 13.70 7.29 -9.25
N LYS A 45 12.39 7.21 -9.51
CA LYS A 45 11.30 7.46 -8.56
C LYS A 45 10.55 6.20 -8.16
N LYS A 46 10.39 5.27 -9.12
CA LYS A 46 9.65 4.02 -8.92
C LYS A 46 10.52 2.82 -9.24
N PHE A 47 10.62 1.90 -8.29
CA PHE A 47 11.36 0.66 -8.47
C PHE A 47 10.58 -0.59 -7.98
N PRO A 48 9.60 -1.07 -8.76
CA PRO A 48 9.00 -2.39 -8.50
C PRO A 48 9.95 -3.52 -8.89
N ILE A 49 10.36 -4.34 -7.93
CA ILE A 49 11.25 -5.51 -8.12
C ILE A 49 10.75 -6.74 -7.34
N ALA A 50 9.47 -6.78 -7.02
CA ALA A 50 8.87 -7.90 -6.30
C ALA A 50 8.97 -9.21 -7.11
N GLY A 51 9.04 -10.37 -6.44
CA GLY A 51 9.09 -11.66 -7.13
C GLY A 51 10.45 -11.93 -7.76
N ASN A 52 11.52 -11.74 -7.01
CA ASN A 52 12.89 -12.08 -7.42
C ASN A 52 13.53 -12.98 -6.35
N ARG A 53 14.85 -13.14 -6.38
CA ARG A 53 15.62 -13.97 -5.45
C ARG A 53 16.70 -13.15 -4.74
N LEU A 54 16.47 -11.85 -4.59
CA LEU A 54 17.46 -10.93 -4.01
C LEU A 54 17.70 -11.28 -2.55
N THR A 55 18.96 -11.49 -2.19
CA THR A 55 19.37 -11.70 -0.80
C THR A 55 19.83 -10.41 -0.11
N SER A 56 20.22 -9.41 -0.89
CA SER A 56 20.61 -8.08 -0.43
C SER A 56 20.32 -7.03 -1.52
N LEU A 57 20.47 -5.74 -1.16
CA LEU A 57 20.44 -4.62 -2.09
C LEU A 57 21.81 -3.90 -2.07
N PRO A 58 22.31 -3.38 -3.20
CA PRO A 58 23.57 -2.64 -3.28
C PRO A 58 23.61 -1.40 -2.39
N ASP A 59 24.76 -1.13 -1.77
CA ASP A 59 24.95 0.06 -0.93
C ASP A 59 24.91 1.35 -1.75
N SER A 60 25.23 1.29 -3.05
CA SER A 60 25.12 2.42 -3.96
C SER A 60 23.70 2.98 -4.06
N MET A 61 22.66 2.19 -3.75
CA MET A 61 21.27 2.63 -3.78
C MET A 61 20.97 3.77 -2.79
N LYS A 62 21.83 4.02 -1.80
CA LYS A 62 21.78 5.22 -0.95
C LYS A 62 21.78 6.53 -1.73
N ASN A 63 22.29 6.52 -2.97
CA ASN A 63 22.35 7.67 -3.88
C ASN A 63 21.01 7.96 -4.59
N LEU A 64 20.01 7.08 -4.48
CA LEU A 64 18.71 7.22 -5.13
C LEU A 64 17.79 8.19 -4.38
N LYS A 65 18.25 9.43 -4.19
CA LYS A 65 17.56 10.46 -3.39
C LYS A 65 16.20 10.90 -3.94
N ASN A 66 15.86 10.51 -5.17
CA ASN A 66 14.55 10.73 -5.78
C ASN A 66 13.62 9.52 -5.70
N LEU A 67 14.03 8.41 -5.09
CA LEU A 67 13.21 7.21 -4.98
C LEU A 67 12.03 7.49 -4.04
N GLU A 68 10.82 7.33 -4.58
CA GLU A 68 9.56 7.58 -3.89
C GLU A 68 8.86 6.27 -3.52
N LEU A 69 9.01 5.24 -4.36
CA LEU A 69 8.39 3.93 -4.19
C LEU A 69 9.36 2.79 -4.53
N ILE A 70 9.43 1.78 -3.65
CA ILE A 70 10.13 0.52 -3.91
C ILE A 70 9.28 -0.68 -3.46
N ARG A 71 9.11 -1.67 -4.35
CA ARG A 71 8.41 -2.93 -4.04
C ARG A 71 9.43 -4.07 -4.06
N LEU A 72 9.82 -4.53 -2.87
CA LEU A 72 10.80 -5.58 -2.61
C LEU A 72 10.15 -6.93 -2.25
N SER A 73 8.83 -7.01 -2.22
CA SER A 73 8.11 -8.20 -1.76
C SER A 73 8.49 -9.47 -2.53
N ALA A 74 8.31 -10.64 -1.91
CA ALA A 74 8.65 -11.93 -2.53
C ALA A 74 10.10 -11.97 -3.06
N ASN A 75 11.05 -11.71 -2.17
CA ASN A 75 12.49 -11.88 -2.39
C ASN A 75 13.08 -12.76 -1.26
N SER A 76 14.38 -12.73 -1.05
CA SER A 76 15.07 -13.48 0.00
C SER A 76 15.87 -12.56 0.94
N LEU A 77 15.39 -11.33 1.14
CA LEU A 77 16.05 -10.34 1.99
C LEU A 77 15.96 -10.73 3.47
N THR A 78 17.11 -10.86 4.13
CA THR A 78 17.19 -11.11 5.58
C THR A 78 17.10 -9.83 6.40
N GLU A 79 17.33 -8.68 5.78
CA GLU A 79 17.20 -7.37 6.39
C GLU A 79 16.85 -6.30 5.36
N ILE A 80 16.31 -5.17 5.84
CA ILE A 80 16.12 -3.95 5.06
C ILE A 80 17.36 -3.06 5.32
N PRO A 81 18.15 -2.69 4.29
CA PRO A 81 19.38 -1.92 4.49
C PRO A 81 19.16 -0.59 5.21
N HIS A 82 20.10 -0.19 6.07
CA HIS A 82 20.00 1.04 6.85
C HIS A 82 19.79 2.29 5.99
N TRP A 83 20.42 2.37 4.81
CA TRP A 83 20.33 3.53 3.93
C TRP A 83 18.91 3.82 3.42
N ILE A 84 17.99 2.85 3.48
CA ILE A 84 16.55 3.09 3.18
C ILE A 84 15.99 4.18 4.09
N LYS A 85 16.48 4.26 5.34
CA LYS A 85 16.09 5.28 6.32
C LYS A 85 16.53 6.69 5.96
N GLU A 86 17.48 6.81 5.04
CA GLU A 86 18.10 8.07 4.61
C GLU A 86 17.58 8.55 3.24
N LEU A 87 16.57 7.88 2.67
CA LEU A 87 15.94 8.29 1.43
C LEU A 87 14.83 9.32 1.73
N PRO A 88 15.03 10.60 1.36
CA PRO A 88 14.18 11.69 1.83
C PRO A 88 12.75 11.63 1.25
N LYS A 89 12.60 11.04 0.06
CA LYS A 89 11.33 10.98 -0.69
C LYS A 89 10.62 9.64 -0.61
N LEU A 90 11.23 8.62 0.01
CA LEU A 90 10.65 7.29 0.04
C LEU A 90 9.42 7.30 0.95
N ALA A 91 8.25 7.08 0.33
CA ALA A 91 6.95 7.11 0.98
C ALA A 91 6.25 5.75 0.91
N TRP A 92 6.53 4.95 -0.12
CA TRP A 92 5.90 3.65 -0.33
C TRP A 92 6.95 2.54 -0.39
N LEU A 93 6.91 1.66 0.60
CA LEU A 93 7.80 0.53 0.73
C LEU A 93 6.96 -0.74 0.93
N ALA A 94 7.23 -1.79 0.17
CA ALA A 94 6.67 -3.12 0.40
C ALA A 94 7.79 -4.14 0.41
N PHE A 95 7.78 -5.06 1.36
CA PHE A 95 8.81 -6.09 1.51
C PHE A 95 8.27 -7.39 2.13
N SER A 96 6.96 -7.63 2.06
CA SER A 96 6.34 -8.89 2.49
C SER A 96 6.90 -10.10 1.74
N GLY A 97 6.79 -11.29 2.31
CA GLY A 97 7.34 -12.50 1.68
C GLY A 97 8.88 -12.55 1.64
N ASN A 98 9.55 -11.68 2.39
CA ASN A 98 10.98 -11.78 2.69
C ASN A 98 11.20 -12.33 4.11
N PRO A 99 12.32 -13.03 4.38
CA PRO A 99 12.68 -13.46 5.73
C PRO A 99 12.67 -12.33 6.79
N CYS A 100 12.96 -11.09 6.41
CA CYS A 100 12.91 -9.93 7.31
C CYS A 100 11.49 -9.45 7.68
N SER A 101 10.46 -9.87 6.95
CA SER A 101 9.06 -9.49 7.19
C SER A 101 8.32 -10.60 7.92
N VAL A 102 8.57 -10.75 9.22
CA VAL A 102 7.95 -11.82 10.02
C VAL A 102 6.55 -11.42 10.45
N SER A 103 5.54 -12.09 9.89
CA SER A 103 4.15 -11.96 10.33
C SER A 103 3.89 -12.82 11.57
N LYS A 104 2.99 -12.37 12.44
CA LYS A 104 2.44 -13.21 13.51
C LYS A 104 1.28 -14.01 12.94
N GLU A 105 1.27 -15.33 13.16
CA GLU A 105 0.12 -16.16 12.82
C GLU A 105 -1.14 -15.60 13.49
N SER A 106 -2.14 -15.28 12.68
CA SER A 106 -3.42 -14.79 13.13
C SER A 106 -4.47 -15.81 12.76
N SER A 107 -5.17 -16.37 13.76
CA SER A 107 -6.25 -17.32 13.52
C SER A 107 -7.52 -16.56 13.18
N LEU A 108 -8.11 -16.88 12.03
CA LEU A 108 -9.47 -16.46 11.67
C LEU A 108 -10.34 -17.69 11.49
N GLU A 109 -11.63 -17.53 11.76
CA GLU A 109 -12.63 -18.55 11.48
C GLU A 109 -12.59 -18.96 10.00
N VAL A 110 -12.84 -20.24 9.75
CA VAL A 110 -12.83 -20.83 8.41
C VAL A 110 -14.26 -21.10 7.98
N LEU A 111 -14.68 -20.54 6.85
CA LEU A 111 -15.99 -20.76 6.25
C LEU A 111 -15.88 -21.77 5.10
N ALA A 112 -16.75 -22.77 5.08
CA ALA A 112 -16.80 -23.73 3.98
C ALA A 112 -17.41 -23.09 2.73
N TYR A 113 -16.80 -23.33 1.56
CA TYR A 113 -17.29 -22.77 0.29
C TYR A 113 -18.76 -23.12 -0.04
N LYS A 114 -19.23 -24.29 0.41
CA LYS A 114 -20.62 -24.74 0.23
C LYS A 114 -21.66 -23.83 0.93
N ASP A 115 -21.24 -23.07 1.94
CA ASP A 115 -22.08 -22.15 2.70
C ASP A 115 -22.19 -20.77 2.01
N LEU A 116 -21.61 -20.64 0.81
CA LEU A 116 -21.67 -19.45 -0.02
C LEU A 116 -22.44 -19.72 -1.31
N LYS A 117 -23.46 -18.90 -1.54
CA LYS A 117 -24.09 -18.75 -2.86
C LYS A 117 -23.45 -17.59 -3.58
N MET A 118 -22.48 -17.88 -4.44
CA MET A 118 -21.81 -16.90 -5.30
C MET A 118 -22.82 -16.23 -6.25
N ASP A 119 -22.68 -14.94 -6.47
CA ASP A 119 -23.57 -14.13 -7.31
C ASP A 119 -22.77 -13.44 -8.43
N LYS A 120 -22.51 -12.12 -8.31
CA LYS A 120 -21.87 -11.33 -9.36
C LYS A 120 -20.40 -11.02 -9.06
N LEU A 121 -19.59 -10.88 -10.10
CA LEU A 121 -18.25 -10.29 -9.99
C LEU A 121 -18.39 -8.79 -9.70
N LEU A 122 -17.75 -8.31 -8.64
CA LEU A 122 -17.70 -6.91 -8.23
C LEU A 122 -16.47 -6.19 -8.79
N GLY A 123 -15.35 -6.90 -8.91
CA GLY A 123 -14.11 -6.36 -9.43
C GLY A 123 -13.05 -7.42 -9.65
N GLU A 124 -12.09 -7.14 -10.52
CA GLU A 124 -10.94 -7.99 -10.79
C GLU A 124 -9.67 -7.13 -10.88
N GLY A 125 -8.63 -7.53 -10.16
CA GLY A 125 -7.32 -6.87 -10.14
C GLY A 125 -6.18 -7.86 -10.29
N ALA A 126 -4.96 -7.38 -10.01
CA ALA A 126 -3.74 -8.20 -10.02
C ALA A 126 -3.76 -9.27 -8.91
N SER A 127 -4.29 -8.93 -7.73
CA SER A 127 -4.37 -9.81 -6.55
C SER A 127 -5.46 -10.87 -6.64
N GLY A 128 -6.54 -10.64 -7.38
CA GLY A 128 -7.66 -11.57 -7.37
C GLY A 128 -8.94 -11.04 -8.00
N LYS A 129 -10.01 -11.80 -7.75
CA LYS A 129 -11.39 -11.49 -8.13
C LYS A 129 -12.22 -11.31 -6.87
N ILE A 130 -13.05 -10.28 -6.85
CA ILE A 130 -13.96 -9.99 -5.74
C ILE A 130 -15.38 -10.25 -6.25
N TYR A 131 -16.12 -11.09 -5.53
CA TYR A 131 -17.48 -11.47 -5.85
C TYR A 131 -18.44 -11.03 -4.75
N ARG A 132 -19.67 -10.71 -5.14
CA ARG A 132 -20.80 -10.72 -4.21
C ARG A 132 -21.20 -12.16 -3.97
N ALA A 133 -21.52 -12.50 -2.73
CA ALA A 133 -22.13 -13.77 -2.38
C ALA A 133 -23.15 -13.59 -1.27
N HIS A 134 -24.07 -14.55 -1.14
CA HIS A 134 -24.89 -14.68 0.06
C HIS A 134 -24.32 -15.82 0.92
N SER A 135 -24.06 -15.54 2.19
CA SER A 135 -23.59 -16.54 3.15
C SER A 135 -24.77 -17.04 3.98
N SER A 136 -25.02 -18.35 3.95
CA SER A 136 -26.00 -18.98 4.85
C SER A 136 -25.52 -18.99 6.30
N TYR A 137 -24.19 -19.04 6.51
CA TYR A 137 -23.57 -19.03 7.84
C TYR A 137 -23.78 -17.70 8.57
N PHE A 138 -23.48 -16.58 7.91
CA PHE A 138 -23.70 -15.24 8.47
C PHE A 138 -25.12 -14.72 8.27
N ASN A 139 -25.94 -15.44 7.49
CA ASN A 139 -27.28 -15.04 7.05
C ASN A 139 -27.30 -13.61 6.46
N SER A 140 -26.32 -13.30 5.61
CA SER A 140 -26.11 -11.95 5.09
C SER A 140 -25.45 -11.94 3.71
N VAL A 141 -25.44 -10.78 3.06
CA VAL A 141 -24.65 -10.56 1.84
C VAL A 141 -23.22 -10.25 2.24
N VAL A 142 -22.26 -10.90 1.59
CA VAL A 142 -20.82 -10.77 1.83
C VAL A 142 -20.08 -10.49 0.53
N ALA A 143 -18.87 -9.96 0.64
CA ALA A 143 -17.91 -9.92 -0.45
C ALA A 143 -16.91 -11.08 -0.30
N VAL A 144 -16.61 -11.79 -1.38
CA VAL A 144 -15.67 -12.91 -1.39
C VAL A 144 -14.52 -12.55 -2.31
N LYS A 145 -13.33 -12.37 -1.73
CA LYS A 145 -12.08 -12.17 -2.48
C LYS A 145 -11.42 -13.51 -2.69
N LEU A 146 -11.31 -13.94 -3.95
CA LEU A 146 -10.54 -15.10 -4.37
C LEU A 146 -9.21 -14.63 -4.95
N PHE A 147 -8.11 -15.05 -4.34
CA PHE A 147 -6.79 -14.62 -4.78
C PHE A 147 -6.29 -15.42 -5.99
N LYS A 148 -5.50 -14.79 -6.85
CA LYS A 148 -4.75 -15.47 -7.91
C LYS A 148 -3.50 -16.12 -7.31
N GLY A 149 -3.14 -17.32 -7.75
CA GLY A 149 -2.03 -18.11 -7.18
C GLY A 149 -0.61 -17.65 -7.58
N ALA A 150 -0.47 -16.51 -8.27
CA ALA A 150 0.81 -15.99 -8.75
C ALA A 150 1.35 -14.85 -7.86
N VAL A 151 2.65 -14.59 -7.95
CA VAL A 151 3.26 -13.37 -7.39
C VAL A 151 2.69 -12.16 -8.14
N THR A 152 2.23 -11.14 -7.41
CA THR A 152 1.81 -9.87 -8.00
C THR A 152 2.96 -8.86 -7.97
N SER A 153 2.71 -7.63 -8.43
CA SER A 153 3.64 -6.51 -8.22
C SER A 153 3.94 -6.21 -6.75
N ASP A 154 3.09 -6.71 -5.84
CA ASP A 154 3.01 -6.27 -4.45
C ASP A 154 3.36 -7.37 -3.46
N GLY A 155 3.39 -8.64 -3.91
CA GLY A 155 3.87 -9.78 -3.14
C GLY A 155 3.12 -11.07 -3.42
N TYR A 156 3.15 -12.01 -2.46
CA TYR A 156 2.35 -13.22 -2.51
C TYR A 156 0.92 -12.96 -2.01
N ALA A 157 -0.06 -13.58 -2.66
CA ALA A 157 -1.45 -13.55 -2.21
C ALA A 157 -1.66 -13.99 -0.75
N LYS A 158 -0.82 -14.92 -0.26
CA LYS A 158 -0.87 -15.37 1.14
C LYS A 158 -0.49 -14.26 2.11
N ASP A 159 0.48 -13.41 1.75
CA ASP A 159 0.93 -12.32 2.60
C ASP A 159 -0.12 -11.23 2.71
N GLU A 160 -0.75 -10.86 1.59
CA GLU A 160 -1.89 -9.94 1.58
C GLU A 160 -3.05 -10.49 2.42
N MET A 161 -3.40 -11.77 2.26
CA MET A 161 -4.44 -12.40 3.07
C MET A 161 -4.10 -12.33 4.56
N ASN A 162 -2.86 -12.64 4.93
CA ASN A 162 -2.40 -12.55 6.32
C ASN A 162 -2.45 -11.12 6.85
N ALA A 163 -2.03 -10.13 6.05
CA ALA A 163 -2.11 -8.71 6.43
C ALA A 163 -3.55 -8.27 6.69
N CYS A 164 -4.49 -8.62 5.81
CA CYS A 164 -5.92 -8.37 6.01
C CYS A 164 -6.44 -8.96 7.32
N ILE A 165 -6.05 -10.21 7.63
CA ILE A 165 -6.48 -10.87 8.87
C ILE A 165 -5.84 -10.19 10.10
N SER A 166 -4.53 -9.94 10.07
CA SER A 166 -3.79 -9.36 11.19
C SER A 166 -4.17 -7.90 11.48
N ALA A 167 -4.57 -7.15 10.45
CA ALA A 167 -5.15 -5.82 10.59
C ALA A 167 -6.29 -5.82 11.61
N GLY A 168 -7.09 -6.89 11.66
CA GLY A 168 -8.17 -7.03 12.63
C GLY A 168 -9.30 -6.02 12.40
N GLN A 169 -10.04 -5.71 13.47
CA GLN A 169 -11.22 -4.85 13.37
C GLN A 169 -10.86 -3.39 13.67
N HIS A 170 -11.32 -2.48 12.81
CA HIS A 170 -11.25 -1.04 12.99
C HIS A 170 -12.41 -0.40 12.19
N PRO A 171 -13.05 0.68 12.69
CA PRO A 171 -14.20 1.30 12.02
C PRO A 171 -13.93 1.77 10.58
N ASN A 172 -12.68 2.12 10.27
CA ASN A 172 -12.24 2.58 8.95
C ASN A 172 -11.50 1.51 8.14
N LEU A 173 -11.61 0.23 8.50
CA LEU A 173 -11.10 -0.89 7.72
C LEU A 173 -12.24 -1.81 7.29
N ILE A 174 -12.14 -2.40 6.10
CA ILE A 174 -13.10 -3.40 5.64
C ILE A 174 -12.98 -4.62 6.54
N LYS A 175 -14.08 -5.01 7.20
CA LYS A 175 -14.07 -6.13 8.13
C LYS A 175 -13.83 -7.46 7.41
N VAL A 176 -12.81 -8.19 7.85
CA VAL A 176 -12.59 -9.58 7.45
C VAL A 176 -13.42 -10.50 8.34
N LEU A 177 -14.35 -11.23 7.73
CA LEU A 177 -15.32 -12.08 8.44
C LEU A 177 -14.77 -13.49 8.66
N ALA A 178 -14.23 -14.10 7.60
CA ALA A 178 -13.70 -15.46 7.64
C ALA A 178 -12.64 -15.69 6.55
N ARG A 179 -11.81 -16.70 6.77
CA ARG A 179 -11.01 -17.31 5.70
C ARG A 179 -11.87 -18.34 4.98
N LEU A 180 -11.73 -18.41 3.67
CA LEU A 180 -12.46 -19.38 2.86
C LEU A 180 -11.73 -20.72 2.79
N GLU A 181 -12.42 -21.81 3.10
CA GLU A 181 -11.96 -23.17 2.79
C GLU A 181 -12.26 -23.49 1.31
N HIS A 182 -11.27 -23.23 0.45
CA HIS A 182 -11.38 -23.44 -0.99
C HIS A 182 -10.00 -23.81 -1.57
N LYS A 183 -9.99 -24.38 -2.79
CA LYS A 183 -8.75 -24.75 -3.49
C LYS A 183 -7.82 -23.55 -3.72
N ALA A 184 -8.42 -22.37 -3.93
CA ALA A 184 -7.71 -21.10 -3.98
C ALA A 184 -7.79 -20.40 -2.62
N LEU A 185 -6.76 -19.62 -2.29
CA LEU A 185 -6.80 -18.71 -1.14
C LEU A 185 -7.99 -17.75 -1.30
N GLY A 186 -8.72 -17.51 -0.22
CA GLY A 186 -9.86 -16.61 -0.24
C GLY A 186 -10.22 -16.02 1.12
N LEU A 187 -10.79 -14.82 1.07
CA LEU A 187 -11.34 -14.12 2.22
C LEU A 187 -12.81 -13.82 2.00
N VAL A 188 -13.57 -13.94 3.08
CA VAL A 188 -14.93 -13.44 3.19
C VAL A 188 -14.84 -12.11 3.94
N LEU A 189 -15.32 -11.07 3.30
CA LEU A 189 -15.29 -9.69 3.75
C LEU A 189 -16.72 -9.19 3.94
N GLU A 190 -16.88 -8.17 4.78
CA GLU A 190 -18.09 -7.38 4.80
C GLU A 190 -18.42 -6.85 3.40
N PHE A 191 -19.70 -6.93 3.03
CA PHE A 191 -20.17 -6.36 1.78
C PHE A 191 -20.35 -4.85 1.94
N ILE A 192 -19.51 -4.08 1.25
CA ILE A 192 -19.59 -2.61 1.25
C ILE A 192 -20.73 -2.15 0.33
N ASN A 193 -21.45 -1.11 0.76
CA ASN A 193 -22.52 -0.51 -0.03
C ASN A 193 -21.95 -0.02 -1.38
N PRO A 194 -22.58 -0.35 -2.52
CA PRO A 194 -22.14 0.12 -3.84
C PRO A 194 -22.10 1.65 -4.03
N SER A 195 -22.64 2.43 -3.09
CA SER A 195 -22.48 3.89 -3.06
C SER A 195 -21.06 4.35 -2.75
N TYR A 196 -20.21 3.48 -2.19
CA TYR A 196 -18.81 3.79 -1.95
C TYR A 196 -18.03 3.77 -3.26
N ILE A 197 -17.21 4.78 -3.46
CA ILE A 197 -16.31 4.92 -4.62
C ILE A 197 -14.88 5.13 -4.14
N ASN A 198 -13.90 4.86 -5.00
CA ASN A 198 -12.52 5.22 -4.71
C ASN A 198 -12.41 6.76 -4.69
N LEU A 199 -11.71 7.31 -3.69
CA LEU A 199 -11.47 8.74 -3.55
C LEU A 199 -10.64 9.29 -4.73
N GLY A 200 -9.70 8.49 -5.22
CA GLY A 200 -8.85 8.84 -6.37
C GLY A 200 -8.72 7.68 -7.36
N ASN A 201 -7.99 7.96 -8.43
CA ASN A 201 -7.57 6.99 -9.43
C ASN A 201 -6.06 6.77 -9.31
N PRO A 202 -5.56 5.59 -9.73
CA PRO A 202 -4.14 5.27 -9.63
C PRO A 202 -3.23 6.29 -10.36
N PRO A 203 -1.92 6.32 -10.02
CA PRO A 203 -0.97 7.19 -10.69
C PRO A 203 -0.85 6.89 -12.18
N ASN A 204 -0.55 7.92 -12.98
CA ASN A 204 -0.34 7.78 -14.42
C ASN A 204 1.12 8.14 -14.80
N PHE A 205 1.42 8.19 -16.10
CA PHE A 205 2.77 8.52 -16.57
C PHE A 205 3.22 9.95 -16.25
N GLU A 206 2.29 10.89 -16.10
CA GLU A 206 2.56 12.30 -15.83
C GLU A 206 2.87 12.52 -14.35
N THR A 207 2.00 12.03 -13.46
CA THR A 207 2.19 12.15 -12.01
C THR A 207 3.29 11.25 -11.50
N CYS A 208 3.62 10.20 -12.27
CA CYS A 208 4.51 9.10 -11.95
C CYS A 208 4.05 8.32 -10.72
N SER A 209 4.05 8.92 -9.53
CA SER A 209 3.73 8.33 -8.23
C SER A 209 2.49 8.87 -7.56
N ARG A 210 2.02 10.06 -7.88
CA ARG A 210 0.85 10.65 -7.23
C ARG A 210 -0.45 10.21 -7.89
N ASP A 211 -1.50 10.04 -7.10
CA ASP A 211 -2.81 9.67 -7.62
C ASP A 211 -3.40 10.78 -8.49
N THR A 212 -4.36 10.39 -9.31
CA THR A 212 -5.11 11.32 -10.16
C THR A 212 -6.55 11.38 -9.71
N PHE A 213 -7.23 12.49 -9.97
CA PHE A 213 -8.61 12.69 -9.52
C PHE A 213 -9.51 13.00 -10.71
N THR A 214 -10.78 12.63 -10.59
CA THR A 214 -11.78 13.02 -11.58
C THR A 214 -11.91 14.54 -11.58
N LYS A 215 -12.07 15.15 -12.76
CA LYS A 215 -12.02 16.63 -12.92
C LYS A 215 -13.07 17.37 -12.09
N ASP A 216 -14.20 16.72 -11.83
CA ASP A 216 -15.33 17.32 -11.12
C ASP A 216 -15.32 17.01 -9.62
N LEU A 217 -14.34 16.22 -9.14
CA LEU A 217 -14.21 15.96 -7.71
C LEU A 217 -13.74 17.22 -7.00
N SER A 218 -14.51 17.64 -6.02
CA SER A 218 -14.19 18.78 -5.17
C SER A 218 -14.59 18.47 -3.74
N LEU A 219 -13.79 18.94 -2.79
CA LEU A 219 -13.96 18.66 -1.37
C LEU A 219 -14.28 19.95 -0.61
N GLU A 220 -15.18 19.86 0.37
CA GLU A 220 -15.17 20.81 1.47
C GLU A 220 -14.01 20.47 2.42
N VAL A 221 -13.50 21.47 3.14
CA VAL A 221 -12.38 21.26 4.07
C VAL A 221 -12.74 20.28 5.19
N GLY A 222 -13.99 20.30 5.67
CA GLY A 222 -14.50 19.37 6.67
C GLY A 222 -14.51 17.92 6.17
N ASP A 223 -14.86 17.70 4.90
CA ASP A 223 -14.83 16.38 4.27
C ASP A 223 -13.39 15.86 4.14
N ALA A 224 -12.47 16.71 3.69
CA ALA A 224 -11.05 16.37 3.60
C ALA A 224 -10.47 16.01 4.98
N LEU A 225 -10.84 16.75 6.04
CA LEU A 225 -10.45 16.44 7.42
C LEU A 225 -11.05 15.12 7.90
N LYS A 226 -12.32 14.85 7.60
CA LYS A 226 -13.00 13.60 7.97
C LYS A 226 -12.30 12.38 7.35
N VAL A 227 -11.96 12.45 6.06
CA VAL A 227 -11.18 11.40 5.38
C VAL A 227 -9.79 11.27 5.99
N ALA A 228 -9.08 12.39 6.18
CA ALA A 228 -7.75 12.40 6.75
C ALA A 228 -7.71 11.74 8.14
N GLN A 229 -8.67 12.06 9.00
CA GLN A 229 -8.78 11.48 10.34
C GLN A 229 -9.06 9.98 10.30
N ALA A 230 -9.96 9.54 9.41
CA ALA A 230 -10.28 8.12 9.24
C ALA A 230 -9.06 7.30 8.77
N VAL A 231 -8.32 7.82 7.79
CA VAL A 231 -7.12 7.18 7.25
C VAL A 231 -6.00 7.14 8.30
N ALA A 232 -5.75 8.25 9.01
CA ALA A 232 -4.77 8.29 10.07
C ALA A 232 -5.10 7.35 11.24
N SER A 233 -6.39 7.25 11.61
CA SER A 233 -6.84 6.30 12.63
C SER A 233 -6.60 4.86 12.20
N ALA A 234 -6.96 4.52 10.95
CA ALA A 234 -6.71 3.19 10.41
C ALA A 234 -5.22 2.85 10.34
N ALA A 235 -4.39 3.76 9.80
CA ALA A 235 -2.95 3.56 9.70
C ALA A 235 -2.29 3.43 11.08
N GLY A 236 -2.65 4.29 12.04
CA GLY A 236 -2.17 4.19 13.42
C GLY A 236 -2.54 2.86 14.08
N HIS A 237 -3.74 2.35 13.80
CA HIS A 237 -4.17 1.02 14.25
C HIS A 237 -3.31 -0.10 13.64
N LEU A 238 -2.99 -0.04 12.34
CA LEU A 238 -2.10 -1.01 11.68
C LEU A 238 -0.69 -0.95 12.29
N HIS A 239 -0.13 0.24 12.46
CA HIS A 239 1.21 0.42 13.05
C HIS A 239 1.27 -0.04 14.51
N SER A 240 0.18 0.09 15.28
CA SER A 240 0.10 -0.45 16.65
C SER A 240 0.28 -1.98 16.70
N LYS A 241 0.06 -2.65 15.57
CA LYS A 241 0.21 -4.10 15.39
C LYS A 241 1.52 -4.50 14.70
N GLY A 242 2.38 -3.54 14.36
CA GLY A 242 3.60 -3.78 13.57
C GLY A 242 3.30 -4.13 12.11
N LEU A 243 2.22 -3.57 11.56
CA LEU A 243 1.82 -3.73 10.17
C LEU A 243 1.80 -2.36 9.48
N MET A 244 2.53 -2.22 8.39
CA MET A 244 2.51 -1.03 7.52
C MET A 244 1.66 -1.34 6.30
N HIS A 245 0.88 -0.39 5.80
CA HIS A 245 0.04 -0.58 4.62
C HIS A 245 0.86 -0.68 3.32
N GLY A 246 1.91 0.14 3.19
CA GLY A 246 2.85 0.14 2.05
C GLY A 246 2.28 0.72 0.74
N ASP A 247 1.00 1.11 0.74
CA ASP A 247 0.26 1.57 -0.45
C ASP A 247 -0.82 2.61 -0.10
N LEU A 248 -0.51 3.50 0.84
CA LEU A 248 -1.46 4.52 1.29
C LEU A 248 -1.65 5.58 0.20
N TYR A 249 -2.77 5.46 -0.52
CA TYR A 249 -3.15 6.24 -1.70
C TYR A 249 -4.66 6.47 -1.74
N ALA A 250 -5.10 7.49 -2.47
CA ALA A 250 -6.52 7.82 -2.64
C ALA A 250 -7.30 6.73 -3.40
N HIS A 251 -6.66 6.03 -4.34
CA HIS A 251 -7.30 4.91 -5.05
C HIS A 251 -7.55 3.67 -4.20
N ASN A 252 -6.92 3.59 -3.01
CA ASN A 252 -7.11 2.53 -2.02
C ASN A 252 -8.04 2.96 -0.88
N ILE A 253 -8.64 4.15 -0.99
CA ILE A 253 -9.57 4.72 -0.01
C ILE A 253 -10.96 4.74 -0.63
N LEU A 254 -11.91 4.06 0.01
CA LEU A 254 -13.32 4.09 -0.35
C LEU A 254 -14.06 5.14 0.45
N VAL A 255 -14.86 5.98 -0.21
CA VAL A 255 -15.71 7.01 0.40
C VAL A 255 -17.15 6.93 -0.10
N ASP A 256 -18.12 7.16 0.78
CA ASP A 256 -19.51 7.41 0.39
C ASP A 256 -19.80 8.90 0.16
N SER A 257 -21.06 9.25 -0.15
CA SER A 257 -21.49 10.64 -0.39
C SER A 257 -21.37 11.57 0.82
N THR A 258 -21.06 11.02 2.00
CA THR A 258 -20.84 11.78 3.24
C THR A 258 -19.40 11.62 3.73
N TYR A 259 -18.51 11.05 2.91
CA TYR A 259 -17.11 10.79 3.22
C TYR A 259 -16.88 9.89 4.44
N ASN A 260 -17.82 8.98 4.74
CA ASN A 260 -17.47 7.82 5.56
C ASN A 260 -16.44 6.99 4.80
N THR A 261 -15.40 6.54 5.49
CA THR A 261 -14.15 6.14 4.85
C THR A 261 -13.74 4.74 5.26
N TYR A 262 -13.38 3.91 4.27
CA TYR A 262 -12.65 2.66 4.45
C TYR A 262 -11.30 2.72 3.75
N LEU A 263 -10.24 2.35 4.45
CA LEU A 263 -8.94 2.03 3.87
C LEU A 263 -8.92 0.54 3.51
N GLY A 264 -8.50 0.23 2.29
CA GLY A 264 -8.42 -1.14 1.77
C GLY A 264 -7.19 -1.37 0.90
N ASP A 265 -7.12 -2.55 0.30
CA ASP A 265 -5.99 -3.05 -0.51
C ASP A 265 -4.67 -3.21 0.27
N PHE A 266 -4.54 -4.34 0.93
CA PHE A 266 -3.34 -4.71 1.70
C PHE A 266 -2.30 -5.44 0.85
N GLY A 267 -2.36 -5.34 -0.48
CA GLY A 267 -1.45 -6.06 -1.39
C GLY A 267 0.03 -5.77 -1.11
N ALA A 268 0.35 -4.54 -0.73
CA ALA A 268 1.71 -4.09 -0.43
C ALA A 268 2.07 -4.12 1.06
N ALA A 269 1.15 -4.56 1.91
CA ALA A 269 1.31 -4.48 3.36
C ALA A 269 2.47 -5.34 3.84
N SER A 270 3.23 -4.84 4.82
CA SER A 270 4.46 -5.48 5.30
C SER A 270 4.54 -5.45 6.82
N PHE A 271 4.97 -6.57 7.40
CA PHE A 271 5.14 -6.70 8.85
C PHE A 271 6.54 -6.23 9.27
N TYR A 272 6.62 -5.57 10.40
CA TYR A 272 7.88 -5.07 10.96
C TYR A 272 7.81 -5.05 12.49
N ASP A 273 8.96 -4.87 13.15
CA ASP A 273 9.00 -4.70 14.60
C ASP A 273 8.33 -3.38 15.02
N VAL A 274 7.25 -3.46 15.79
CA VAL A 274 6.52 -2.30 16.33
C VAL A 274 7.42 -1.31 17.09
N GLY A 275 8.57 -1.75 17.59
CA GLY A 275 9.60 -0.90 18.19
C GLY A 275 10.29 0.03 17.19
N ASP A 276 10.43 -0.38 15.92
CA ASP A 276 11.07 0.42 14.88
C ASP A 276 10.09 1.45 14.29
N LYS A 277 10.13 2.66 14.84
CA LYS A 277 9.28 3.78 14.43
C LYS A 277 9.59 4.32 13.03
N PHE A 278 10.66 3.85 12.39
CA PHE A 278 10.99 4.26 11.03
C PHE A 278 9.85 3.98 10.04
N TYR A 279 9.29 2.77 10.07
CA TYR A 279 8.27 2.35 9.10
C TYR A 279 6.99 3.17 9.22
N GLU A 280 6.58 3.51 10.45
CA GLU A 280 5.47 4.43 10.69
C GLU A 280 5.77 5.83 10.15
N LYS A 281 6.95 6.38 10.44
CA LYS A 281 7.35 7.71 9.92
C LYS A 281 7.57 7.73 8.41
N LEU A 282 7.86 6.59 7.79
CA LEU A 282 7.90 6.43 6.34
C LEU A 282 6.49 6.51 5.76
N GLU A 283 5.54 5.75 6.30
CA GLU A 283 4.14 5.76 5.85
C GLU A 283 3.43 7.10 6.13
N VAL A 284 3.86 7.84 7.17
CA VAL A 284 3.41 9.22 7.43
C VAL A 284 3.75 10.16 6.26
N LEU A 285 4.83 9.94 5.52
CA LEU A 285 5.10 10.72 4.31
C LEU A 285 4.08 10.41 3.20
N ALA A 286 3.70 9.13 3.02
CA ALA A 286 2.63 8.76 2.09
C ALA A 286 1.30 9.43 2.48
N PHE A 287 1.00 9.48 3.78
CA PHE A 287 -0.15 10.22 4.29
C PHE A 287 -0.05 11.73 4.01
N GLY A 288 1.11 12.35 4.24
CA GLY A 288 1.34 13.75 3.89
C GLY A 288 1.13 14.04 2.40
N ASN A 289 1.58 13.15 1.52
CA ASN A 289 1.33 13.24 0.07
C ASN A 289 -0.17 13.13 -0.25
N LEU A 290 -0.90 12.22 0.40
CA LEU A 290 -2.36 12.13 0.27
C LEU A 290 -3.06 13.42 0.73
N LEU A 291 -2.62 14.03 1.84
CA LEU A 291 -3.17 15.31 2.31
C LEU A 291 -2.93 16.44 1.30
N GLU A 292 -1.74 16.51 0.72
CA GLU A 292 -1.41 17.47 -0.33
C GLU A 292 -2.29 17.29 -1.57
N ASP A 293 -2.52 16.04 -1.98
CA ASP A 293 -3.43 15.70 -3.07
C ASP A 293 -4.87 16.15 -2.77
N MET A 294 -5.38 15.89 -1.56
CA MET A 294 -6.72 16.34 -1.16
C MET A 294 -6.83 17.87 -1.03
N LEU A 295 -5.78 18.54 -0.55
CA LEU A 295 -5.74 20.02 -0.44
C LEU A 295 -5.88 20.70 -1.81
N TYR A 296 -5.45 20.04 -2.90
CA TYR A 296 -5.67 20.53 -4.25
C TYR A 296 -7.16 20.52 -4.64
N LEU A 297 -7.93 19.55 -4.14
CA LEU A 297 -9.37 19.38 -4.39
C LEU A 297 -10.26 20.30 -3.53
N VAL A 298 -9.72 20.87 -2.46
CA VAL A 298 -10.48 21.76 -1.56
C VAL A 298 -10.85 23.06 -2.28
N THR A 299 -12.15 23.35 -2.34
CA THR A 299 -12.70 24.52 -3.04
C THR A 299 -12.43 25.83 -2.33
N VAL A 300 -12.56 25.84 -1.00
CA VAL A 300 -12.44 27.03 -0.15
C VAL A 300 -11.14 26.96 0.67
N LYS A 301 -10.12 27.67 0.21
CA LYS A 301 -8.75 27.64 0.76
C LYS A 301 -8.52 28.68 1.86
N LYS A 302 -9.38 28.70 2.87
CA LYS A 302 -9.33 29.67 3.99
C LYS A 302 -9.92 29.09 5.26
N GLY A 303 -9.66 29.74 6.40
CA GLY A 303 -10.21 29.36 7.70
C GLY A 303 -9.29 28.43 8.50
N LEU A 304 -9.64 28.23 9.78
CA LEU A 304 -8.79 27.52 10.75
C LEU A 304 -8.62 26.04 10.37
N GLU A 305 -9.67 25.38 9.92
CA GLU A 305 -9.66 23.98 9.47
C GLU A 305 -8.72 23.76 8.27
N TYR A 306 -8.73 24.69 7.31
CA TYR A 306 -7.83 24.62 6.16
C TYR A 306 -6.36 24.80 6.57
N GLN A 307 -6.09 25.73 7.48
CA GLN A 307 -4.75 25.95 8.03
C GLN A 307 -4.26 24.75 8.87
N ARG A 308 -5.16 24.09 9.61
CA ARG A 308 -4.87 22.85 10.32
C ARG A 308 -4.46 21.74 9.36
N LEU A 309 -5.20 21.55 8.26
CA LEU A 309 -4.89 20.53 7.26
C LEU A 309 -3.54 20.80 6.57
N ILE A 310 -3.22 22.07 6.27
CA ILE A 310 -1.89 22.45 5.76
C ILE A 310 -0.80 22.13 6.78
N SER A 311 -0.98 22.53 8.05
CA SER A 311 0.02 22.30 9.11
C SER A 311 0.27 20.81 9.34
N LEU A 312 -0.80 20.00 9.32
CA LEU A 312 -0.69 18.55 9.41
C LEU A 312 0.11 17.99 8.23
N LYS A 313 -0.25 18.38 7.00
CA LYS A 313 0.45 17.99 5.77
C LYS A 313 1.94 18.35 5.82
N ASP A 314 2.28 19.56 6.23
CA ASP A 314 3.67 20.02 6.35
C ASP A 314 4.44 19.20 7.39
N SER A 315 3.85 18.91 8.55
CA SER A 315 4.50 18.05 9.57
C SER A 315 4.74 16.62 9.09
N CYS A 316 3.85 16.08 8.26
CA CYS A 316 3.97 14.74 7.68
C CYS A 316 5.05 14.69 6.59
N GLN A 317 5.24 15.79 5.85
CA GLN A 317 6.21 15.91 4.76
C GLN A 317 7.59 16.41 5.22
N GLU A 318 7.87 16.41 6.53
CA GLU A 318 9.18 16.80 7.05
C GLU A 318 10.30 15.96 6.41
N SER A 319 11.34 16.67 5.97
CA SER A 319 12.50 16.12 5.27
C SER A 319 13.32 15.19 6.15
N ILE A 320 13.39 15.48 7.45
CA ILE A 320 14.04 14.64 8.45
C ILE A 320 13.02 13.63 8.97
N VAL A 321 13.16 12.37 8.55
CA VAL A 321 12.22 11.28 8.87
C VAL A 321 11.91 11.19 10.37
N SER A 322 12.91 11.34 11.23
CA SER A 322 12.74 11.25 12.69
C SER A 322 11.84 12.34 13.28
N LEU A 323 11.66 13.47 12.60
CA LEU A 323 10.84 14.59 13.05
C LEU A 323 9.37 14.49 12.63
N ARG A 324 9.03 13.60 11.69
CA ARG A 324 7.63 13.33 11.31
C ARG A 324 6.84 12.82 12.53
N PRO A 325 5.58 13.21 12.74
CA PRO A 325 4.78 12.68 13.84
C PRO A 325 4.48 11.19 13.66
N LEU A 326 4.16 10.49 14.75
CA LEU A 326 3.45 9.22 14.67
C LEU A 326 1.95 9.46 14.40
N PHE A 327 1.22 8.49 13.86
CA PHE A 327 -0.21 8.69 13.55
C PHE A 327 -1.04 9.06 14.78
N LYS A 328 -0.73 8.47 15.94
CA LYS A 328 -1.39 8.77 17.22
C LYS A 328 -1.09 10.16 17.78
N GLU A 329 -0.08 10.87 17.26
CA GLU A 329 0.35 12.19 17.71
C GLU A 329 -0.28 13.31 16.88
N MET A 330 -0.95 12.96 15.77
CA MET A 330 -1.58 13.92 14.86
C MET A 330 -2.80 14.59 15.51
N LEU A 331 -2.91 15.90 15.31
CA LEU A 331 -4.04 16.71 15.78
C LEU A 331 -4.88 17.15 14.57
N PHE A 332 -6.16 16.79 14.59
CA PHE A 332 -7.17 17.15 13.59
C PHE A 332 -8.03 18.34 14.05
#